data_AF-A0A9P0PZ95-F1
#
_entry.id   AF-A0A9P0PZ95-F1
#
_cell.length_a   1.000
_cell.length_b   1.000
_cell.length_c   1.000
_cell.angle_alpha   90.00
_cell.angle_beta   90.00
_cell.angle_gamma   90.00
#
_symmetry.space_group_name_H-M   'P 1'
#
loop_
_entity.id
_entity.type
_entity.pdbx_description
1 polymer ?
#
loop_
_entity_poly.entity_id
_entity_poly.type
_entity_poly.pdbx_seq_one_letter_code
_entity_poly.pdbx_strand_id
1 'polypeptide(L)'
;KIRRNYKRRLGSRNYKNYTQENLRACLASIENKVSTQRRASEECGIPRRTIINQLKLLRSKMPSRPPGAPTTFSDVEELFVDCILRLSEYGFPLTAFDLRIVIRTYLDRIGRKVTKFRDNCPGTEWVSSFLKRRPCLTQRFAANIKRSRAAVDKETVIAYIKNLEDVVRDVLPENMEL
;
A
#
# COMPACT_ATOMS: atom_id res chain seq x y z
N LYS A 1 -16.41 21.57 -7.09
CA LYS A 1 -15.71 20.46 -7.79
C LYS A 1 -14.24 20.45 -7.39
N ILE A 2 -13.82 19.53 -6.52
CA ILE A 2 -12.40 19.36 -6.15
C ILE A 2 -11.68 18.70 -7.34
N ARG A 3 -10.60 19.31 -7.83
CA ARG A 3 -9.82 18.77 -8.96
C ARG A 3 -8.95 17.62 -8.46
N ARG A 4 -9.06 16.43 -9.08
CA ARG A 4 -8.27 15.22 -8.78
C ARG A 4 -6.75 15.41 -8.94
N ASN A 5 -6.35 16.35 -9.81
CA ASN A 5 -4.95 16.74 -10.00
C ASN A 5 -4.76 18.16 -9.44
N TYR A 6 -4.02 18.25 -8.33
CA TYR A 6 -3.65 19.51 -7.72
C TYR A 6 -2.72 20.29 -8.65
N LYS A 7 -3.19 21.43 -9.18
CA LYS A 7 -2.34 22.40 -9.87
C LYS A 7 -1.83 23.40 -8.84
N ARG A 8 -0.50 23.54 -8.74
CA ARG A 8 0.11 24.54 -7.85
C ARG A 8 -0.31 25.94 -8.27
N ARG A 9 -0.61 26.79 -7.28
CA ARG A 9 -0.82 28.23 -7.53
C ARG A 9 0.51 28.86 -7.96
N LEU A 10 0.48 29.70 -8.99
CA LEU A 10 1.63 30.50 -9.40
C LEU A 10 2.13 31.32 -8.20
N GLY A 11 3.44 31.34 -7.96
CA GLY A 11 4.05 32.00 -6.79
C GLY A 11 3.98 31.24 -5.46
N SER A 12 3.43 30.02 -5.42
CA SER A 12 3.43 29.21 -4.18
C SER A 12 4.83 28.74 -3.79
N ARG A 13 5.08 28.63 -2.47
CA ARG A 13 6.36 28.19 -1.91
C ARG A 13 6.73 26.81 -2.48
N ASN A 14 7.90 26.72 -3.09
CA ASN A 14 8.36 25.48 -3.69
C ASN A 14 8.89 24.55 -2.57
N TYR A 15 8.15 23.46 -2.31
CA TYR A 15 8.53 22.46 -1.32
C TYR A 15 9.53 21.47 -1.93
N LYS A 16 10.66 21.27 -1.23
CA LYS A 16 11.70 20.28 -1.56
C LYS A 16 12.36 20.51 -2.93
N ASN A 17 13.02 21.65 -3.10
CA ASN A 17 13.81 22.00 -4.30
C ASN A 17 15.16 21.27 -4.39
N TYR A 18 15.23 20.02 -3.92
CA TYR A 18 16.46 19.25 -3.95
C TYR A 18 16.14 17.78 -4.22
N THR A 19 17.01 17.14 -4.99
CA THR A 19 16.94 15.72 -5.26
C THR A 19 17.40 14.92 -4.05
N GLN A 20 16.98 13.66 -3.97
CA GLN A 20 17.37 12.82 -2.83
C GLN A 20 18.87 12.49 -2.89
N GLU A 21 19.42 12.42 -4.10
CA GLU A 21 20.84 12.23 -4.39
C GLU A 21 21.67 13.42 -3.87
N ASN A 22 21.27 14.65 -4.20
CA ASN A 22 21.98 15.86 -3.75
C ASN A 22 21.94 15.97 -2.23
N LEU A 23 20.81 15.65 -1.60
CA LEU A 23 20.72 15.65 -0.14
C LEU A 23 21.67 14.62 0.49
N ARG A 24 21.74 13.41 -0.06
CA ARG A 24 22.64 12.35 0.44
C ARG A 24 24.11 12.74 0.31
N ALA A 25 24.52 13.25 -0.86
CA ALA A 25 25.87 13.75 -1.09
C ALA A 25 26.25 14.87 -0.11
N CYS A 26 25.32 15.79 0.12
CA CYS A 26 25.50 16.89 1.07
C CYS A 26 25.73 16.39 2.51
N LEU A 27 24.93 15.42 2.96
CA LEU A 27 25.04 14.84 4.29
C LEU A 27 26.35 14.05 4.47
N ALA A 28 26.76 13.28 3.45
CA ALA A 28 28.01 12.52 3.46
C ALA A 28 29.24 13.45 3.54
N SER A 29 29.26 14.58 2.82
CA SER A 29 30.34 15.56 2.88
C SER A 29 30.51 16.17 4.29
N ILE A 30 29.41 16.38 5.00
CA ILE A 30 29.43 16.89 6.38
C ILE A 30 29.88 15.81 7.37
N GLU A 31 29.43 14.56 7.19
CA GLU A 31 29.80 13.43 8.05
C GLU A 31 31.30 13.10 7.93
N ASN A 32 31.85 13.18 6.71
CA ASN A 32 33.27 13.03 6.40
C ASN A 32 34.12 14.26 6.76
N LYS A 33 33.54 15.29 7.40
CA LYS A 33 34.20 16.55 7.79
C LYS A 33 34.84 17.33 6.63
N VAL A 34 34.43 17.08 5.38
CA VAL A 34 34.94 17.76 4.18
C VAL A 34 34.39 19.18 4.08
N SER A 35 33.13 19.38 4.47
CA SER A 35 32.46 20.68 4.42
C SER A 35 31.72 21.00 5.73
N THR A 36 31.63 22.29 6.05
CA THR A 36 30.79 22.74 7.17
C THR A 36 29.32 22.78 6.73
N GLN A 37 28.39 22.72 7.68
CA GLN A 37 26.94 22.82 7.40
C GLN A 37 26.57 24.08 6.60
N ARG A 38 27.31 25.18 6.79
CA ARG A 38 27.08 26.43 6.06
C ARG A 38 27.53 26.30 4.62
N ARG A 39 28.77 25.83 4.39
CA ARG A 39 29.33 25.62 3.06
C ARG A 39 28.51 24.61 2.24
N ALA A 40 28.13 23.50 2.86
CA ALA A 40 27.27 22.50 2.24
C ALA A 40 25.87 23.05 1.87
N SER A 41 25.33 23.98 2.68
CA SER A 41 24.05 24.66 2.36
C SER A 41 24.14 25.48 1.08
N GLU A 42 25.28 26.14 0.86
CA GLU A 42 25.54 26.99 -0.31
C GLU A 42 25.81 26.12 -1.56
N GLU A 43 26.68 25.11 -1.43
CA GLU A 43 27.06 24.21 -2.54
C GLU A 43 25.87 23.36 -3.04
N CYS A 44 25.06 22.82 -2.13
CA CYS A 44 23.94 21.96 -2.49
C CYS A 44 22.64 22.74 -2.79
N GLY A 45 22.59 24.05 -2.51
CA GLY A 45 21.36 24.85 -2.58
C GLY A 45 20.25 24.40 -1.62
N ILE A 46 20.60 23.65 -0.56
CA ILE A 46 19.66 23.13 0.43
C ILE A 46 19.69 24.03 1.66
N PRO A 47 18.56 24.55 2.16
CA PRO A 47 18.55 25.38 3.35
C PRO A 47 19.18 24.68 4.55
N ARG A 48 20.09 25.36 5.26
CA ARG A 48 20.81 24.83 6.44
C ARG A 48 19.91 24.13 7.46
N ARG A 49 18.69 24.64 7.70
CA ARG A 49 17.73 24.02 8.64
C ARG A 49 17.32 22.61 8.21
N THR A 50 17.16 22.38 6.91
CA THR A 50 16.87 21.06 6.35
C THR A 50 18.03 20.11 6.60
N ILE A 51 19.27 20.55 6.36
CA ILE A 51 20.48 19.77 6.61
C ILE A 51 20.58 19.37 8.09
N ILE A 52 20.40 20.32 9.01
CA ILE A 52 20.43 20.06 10.46
C ILE A 52 19.37 19.02 10.86
N ASN A 53 18.13 19.17 10.36
CA ASN A 53 17.07 18.23 10.66
C ASN A 53 17.38 16.82 10.15
N GLN A 54 17.92 16.70 8.93
CA GLN A 54 18.28 15.41 8.34
C GLN A 54 19.47 14.77 9.08
N LEU A 55 20.49 15.54 9.47
CA LEU A 55 21.58 15.03 10.31
C LEU A 55 21.08 14.54 11.67
N LYS A 56 20.12 15.24 12.29
CA LYS A 56 19.52 14.80 13.56
C LYS A 56 18.80 13.47 13.38
N LEU A 57 18.03 13.30 12.29
CA LEU A 57 17.33 12.06 11.97
C LEU A 57 18.32 10.91 11.74
N LEU A 58 19.37 11.14 10.94
CA LEU A 58 20.44 10.17 10.69
C LEU A 58 21.11 9.70 11.98
N ARG A 59 21.52 10.65 12.84
CA ARG A 59 22.17 10.34 14.13
C ARG A 59 21.24 9.62 15.10
N SER A 60 19.96 9.95 15.08
CA SER A 60 18.94 9.30 15.91
C SER A 60 18.47 7.96 15.32
N LYS A 61 19.02 7.52 14.18
CA LYS A 61 18.58 6.35 13.40
C LYS A 61 17.07 6.35 13.11
N MET A 62 16.48 7.54 13.02
CA MET A 62 15.05 7.72 12.76
C MET A 62 14.82 7.88 11.26
N PRO A 63 13.81 7.18 10.69
CA PRO A 63 13.51 7.32 9.27
C PRO A 63 13.01 8.74 8.95
N SER A 64 13.47 9.26 7.82
CA SER A 64 12.98 10.53 7.27
C SER A 64 11.53 10.35 6.82
N ARG A 65 10.59 11.07 7.42
CA ARG A 65 9.17 10.98 7.05
C ARG A 65 8.92 11.66 5.72
N PRO A 66 8.11 11.07 4.82
CA PRO A 66 7.72 11.74 3.60
C PRO A 66 6.98 13.05 3.94
N PRO A 67 7.16 14.11 3.13
CA PRO A 67 6.45 15.35 3.35
C PRO A 67 4.95 15.15 3.14
N GLY A 68 4.14 15.56 4.12
CA GLY A 68 2.68 15.47 4.06
C GLY A 68 2.07 14.94 5.35
N ALA A 69 0.75 14.84 5.36
CA ALA A 69 0.02 14.20 6.45
C ALA A 69 0.29 12.69 6.44
N PRO A 70 0.42 12.05 7.62
CA PRO A 70 0.58 10.60 7.70
C PRO A 70 -0.64 9.89 7.08
N THR A 71 -0.41 8.69 6.54
CA THR A 71 -1.49 7.81 6.10
C THR A 71 -2.37 7.44 7.29
N THR A 72 -3.67 7.22 7.03
CA THR A 72 -4.64 6.88 8.09
C THR A 72 -4.29 5.55 8.77
N PHE A 73 -3.73 4.63 7.98
CA PHE A 73 -3.25 3.33 8.38
C PHE A 73 -1.79 3.25 7.90
N SER A 74 -0.85 2.89 8.77
CA SER A 74 0.53 2.59 8.37
C SER A 74 0.64 1.08 8.25
N ASP A 75 0.67 0.40 9.39
CA ASP A 75 1.05 -1.02 9.45
C ASP A 75 -0.10 -1.94 9.01
N VAL A 76 -1.34 -1.51 9.28
CA VAL A 76 -2.55 -2.23 8.86
C VAL A 76 -2.77 -2.17 7.34
N GLU A 77 -2.23 -1.17 6.62
CA GLU A 77 -2.37 -1.13 5.15
C GLU A 77 -1.70 -2.34 4.49
N GLU A 78 -0.62 -2.88 5.07
CA GLU A 78 0.02 -4.09 4.55
C GLU A 78 -0.89 -5.31 4.65
N LEU A 79 -1.62 -5.47 5.75
CA LEU A 79 -2.57 -6.58 5.92
C LEU A 79 -3.69 -6.53 4.89
N PHE A 80 -4.27 -5.34 4.64
CA PHE A 80 -5.29 -5.19 3.61
C PHE A 80 -4.76 -5.57 2.23
N VAL A 81 -3.51 -5.22 1.93
CA VAL A 81 -2.91 -5.53 0.63
C VAL A 81 -2.67 -7.01 0.44
N ASP A 82 -2.11 -7.68 1.45
CA ASP A 82 -1.93 -9.13 1.40
C ASP A 82 -3.28 -9.84 1.21
N CYS A 83 -4.31 -9.45 1.98
CA CYS A 83 -5.65 -10.01 1.82
C CYS A 83 -6.21 -9.79 0.41
N ILE A 84 -6.10 -8.59 -0.16
CA ILE A 84 -6.60 -8.29 -1.50
C ILE A 84 -5.84 -9.11 -2.56
N LEU A 85 -4.52 -9.24 -2.41
CA LEU A 85 -3.69 -10.00 -3.33
C LEU A 85 -4.08 -11.48 -3.33
N ARG A 86 -4.20 -12.09 -2.14
CA ARG A 86 -4.65 -13.49 -2.00
C ARG A 86 -6.03 -13.71 -2.59
N LEU A 87 -7.00 -12.84 -2.30
CA LEU A 87 -8.35 -12.94 -2.86
C LEU A 87 -8.35 -12.87 -4.39
N SER A 88 -7.55 -11.97 -4.95
CA SER A 88 -7.36 -11.90 -6.41
C SER A 88 -6.70 -13.17 -6.95
N GLU A 89 -5.73 -13.75 -6.24
CA GLU A 89 -5.11 -15.03 -6.59
C GLU A 89 -6.06 -16.21 -6.49
N TYR A 90 -7.06 -16.18 -5.61
CA TYR A 90 -8.16 -17.15 -5.57
C TYR A 90 -9.24 -16.92 -6.63
N GLY A 91 -9.15 -15.83 -7.40
CA GLY A 91 -10.06 -15.55 -8.51
C GLY A 91 -11.24 -14.67 -8.12
N PHE A 92 -11.19 -14.05 -6.94
CA PHE A 92 -12.17 -13.10 -6.43
C PHE A 92 -11.55 -11.71 -6.33
N PRO A 93 -11.36 -11.00 -7.46
CA PRO A 93 -10.86 -9.64 -7.42
C PRO A 93 -11.87 -8.75 -6.68
N LEU A 94 -11.41 -8.09 -5.62
CA LEU A 94 -12.24 -7.13 -4.89
C LEU A 94 -12.43 -5.87 -5.74
N THR A 95 -13.63 -5.27 -5.66
CA THR A 95 -13.91 -3.97 -6.27
C THR A 95 -13.55 -2.83 -5.32
N ALA A 96 -13.44 -1.61 -5.88
CA ALA A 96 -13.16 -0.41 -5.08
C ALA A 96 -14.20 -0.16 -3.98
N PHE A 97 -15.43 -0.65 -4.17
CA PHE A 97 -16.48 -0.59 -3.18
C PHE A 97 -16.24 -1.61 -2.06
N ASP A 98 -15.90 -2.85 -2.40
CA ASP A 98 -15.64 -3.91 -1.42
C ASP A 98 -14.52 -3.52 -0.47
N LEU A 99 -13.44 -2.91 -0.98
CA LEU A 99 -12.36 -2.37 -0.16
C LEU A 99 -12.85 -1.36 0.89
N ARG A 100 -13.80 -0.49 0.53
CA ARG A 100 -14.37 0.49 1.47
C ARG A 100 -15.16 -0.20 2.57
N ILE A 101 -15.92 -1.25 2.22
CA ILE A 101 -16.70 -2.03 3.18
C ILE A 101 -15.77 -2.80 4.11
N VAL A 102 -14.73 -3.46 3.59
CA VAL A 102 -13.73 -4.19 4.40
C VAL A 102 -13.04 -3.27 5.40
N ILE A 103 -12.67 -2.05 4.99
CA ILE A 103 -12.02 -1.10 5.90
C ILE A 103 -13.01 -0.58 6.95
N ARG A 104 -14.26 -0.31 6.56
CA ARG A 104 -15.31 0.09 7.51
C ARG A 104 -15.54 -1.00 8.55
N THR A 105 -15.75 -2.24 8.12
CA THR A 105 -15.99 -3.37 9.04
C THR A 105 -14.79 -3.63 9.93
N TYR A 106 -13.58 -3.51 9.41
CA TYR A 106 -12.36 -3.57 10.21
C TYR A 106 -12.36 -2.49 11.31
N LEU A 107 -12.59 -1.22 10.93
CA LEU A 107 -12.60 -0.10 11.87
C LEU A 107 -13.68 -0.25 12.95
N ASP A 108 -14.88 -0.71 12.56
CA ASP A 108 -16.00 -0.93 13.46
C ASP A 108 -15.69 -2.07 14.45
N ARG A 109 -15.04 -3.16 13.99
CA ARG A 109 -14.61 -4.28 14.84
C ARG A 109 -13.55 -3.90 15.87
N ILE A 110 -12.60 -3.04 15.50
CA ILE A 110 -11.58 -2.55 16.43
C ILE A 110 -12.06 -1.37 17.28
N GLY A 111 -13.30 -0.92 17.11
CA GLY A 111 -13.85 0.24 17.84
C GLY A 111 -13.16 1.57 17.53
N ARG A 112 -12.42 1.68 16.42
CA ARG A 112 -11.67 2.89 16.05
C ARG A 112 -12.49 3.77 15.12
N LYS A 113 -12.76 5.01 15.55
CA LYS A 113 -13.41 6.02 14.70
C LYS A 113 -12.38 6.92 14.03
N VAL A 114 -12.43 7.00 12.70
CA VAL A 114 -11.60 7.93 11.93
C VAL A 114 -12.41 9.16 11.56
N THR A 115 -12.10 10.31 12.15
CA THR A 115 -12.84 11.58 11.93
C THR A 115 -12.86 12.06 10.48
N LYS A 116 -11.85 11.66 9.69
CA LYS A 116 -11.76 11.97 8.26
C LYS A 116 -12.74 11.16 7.40
N PHE A 117 -13.28 10.07 7.94
CA PHE A 117 -14.20 9.18 7.23
C PHE A 117 -15.62 9.44 7.71
N ARG A 118 -16.51 9.74 6.75
CA ARG A 118 -17.93 9.84 7.03
C ARG A 118 -18.46 8.43 7.32
N ASP A 119 -19.14 8.25 8.44
CA ASP A 119 -19.69 6.96 8.89
C ASP A 119 -18.63 5.84 8.96
N ASN A 120 -17.40 6.20 9.36
CA ASN A 120 -16.25 5.30 9.44
C ASN A 120 -15.90 4.61 8.10
N CYS A 121 -16.46 5.10 6.98
CA CYS A 121 -16.28 4.54 5.66
C CYS A 121 -15.31 5.41 4.84
N PRO A 122 -14.23 4.84 4.27
CA PRO A 122 -13.36 5.58 3.39
C PRO A 122 -14.12 6.12 2.18
N GLY A 123 -13.79 7.34 1.76
CA GLY A 123 -14.31 7.93 0.53
C GLY A 123 -13.64 7.36 -0.73
N THR A 124 -14.22 7.64 -1.89
CA THR A 124 -13.66 7.27 -3.20
C THR A 124 -12.26 7.84 -3.44
N GLU A 125 -12.01 9.07 -2.98
CA GLU A 125 -10.70 9.71 -3.06
C GLU A 125 -9.64 9.00 -2.21
N TRP A 126 -10.04 8.46 -1.06
CA TRP A 126 -9.11 7.68 -0.23
C TRP A 126 -8.70 6.40 -0.95
N VAL A 127 -9.65 5.68 -1.56
CA VAL A 127 -9.37 4.47 -2.35
C VAL A 127 -8.47 4.78 -3.54
N SER A 128 -8.74 5.86 -4.29
CA SER A 128 -7.88 6.26 -5.40
C SER A 128 -6.46 6.58 -4.94
N SER A 129 -6.30 7.30 -3.82
CA SER A 129 -4.98 7.57 -3.24
C SER A 129 -4.28 6.29 -2.78
N PHE A 130 -5.00 5.34 -2.17
CA PHE A 130 -4.48 4.04 -1.75
C PHE A 130 -3.96 3.22 -2.94
N LEU A 131 -4.76 3.10 -4.01
CA LEU A 131 -4.36 2.38 -5.23
C LEU A 131 -3.17 3.06 -5.94
N LYS A 132 -3.10 4.40 -5.95
CA LYS A 132 -1.95 5.14 -6.49
C LYS A 132 -0.64 4.86 -5.75
N ARG A 133 -0.71 4.65 -4.43
CA ARG A 133 0.47 4.27 -3.63
C ARG A 133 0.89 2.82 -3.86
N ARG A 134 -0.03 1.98 -4.33
CA ARG A 134 0.16 0.52 -4.48
C ARG A 134 -0.24 0.05 -5.88
N PRO A 135 0.61 0.29 -6.90
CA PRO A 135 0.30 -0.06 -8.28
C PRO A 135 0.03 -1.55 -8.51
N CYS A 136 0.60 -2.44 -7.68
CA CYS A 136 0.34 -3.88 -7.71
C CYS A 136 -1.15 -4.23 -7.56
N LEU A 137 -1.90 -3.45 -6.78
CA LEU A 137 -3.34 -3.66 -6.62
C LEU A 137 -4.12 -3.20 -7.85
N THR A 138 -3.74 -2.08 -8.47
CA THR A 138 -4.45 -1.52 -9.64
C THR A 138 -4.56 -2.55 -10.76
N GLN A 139 -3.50 -3.31 -11.02
CA GLN A 139 -3.51 -4.39 -12.02
C GLN A 139 -4.48 -5.52 -11.66
N ARG A 140 -4.61 -5.84 -10.37
CA ARG A 140 -5.45 -6.94 -9.88
C ARG A 140 -6.94 -6.60 -9.84
N PHE A 141 -7.30 -5.34 -9.58
CA PHE A 141 -8.67 -4.85 -9.71
C PHE A 141 -9.16 -4.82 -11.16
N ALA A 142 -8.24 -4.71 -12.13
CA ALA A 142 -8.56 -4.68 -13.56
C ALA A 142 -8.45 -6.06 -14.24
N ALA A 143 -8.03 -7.10 -13.54
CA ALA A 143 -7.81 -8.42 -14.13
C ALA A 143 -9.11 -9.24 -14.18
N ASN A 144 -9.49 -9.68 -15.38
CA ASN A 144 -10.54 -10.68 -15.58
C ASN A 144 -10.12 -12.03 -14.98
N ILE A 145 -11.09 -12.83 -14.54
CA ILE A 145 -10.86 -14.22 -14.09
C ILE A 145 -10.07 -14.96 -15.18
N LYS A 146 -9.00 -15.66 -14.79
CA LYS A 146 -8.16 -16.43 -15.73
C LYS A 146 -9.03 -17.41 -16.51
N ARG A 147 -8.88 -17.45 -17.85
CA ARG A 147 -9.67 -18.34 -18.73
C ARG A 147 -9.61 -19.80 -18.29
N SER A 148 -8.45 -20.28 -17.83
CA SER A 148 -8.29 -21.65 -17.29
C SER A 148 -9.17 -21.95 -16.07
N ARG A 149 -9.47 -20.95 -15.24
CA ARG A 149 -10.41 -21.11 -14.12
C ARG A 149 -11.87 -21.03 -14.56
N ALA A 150 -12.17 -20.14 -15.50
CA ALA A 150 -13.51 -20.04 -16.08
C ALA A 150 -13.86 -21.25 -16.97
N ALA A 151 -12.85 -22.00 -17.43
CA ALA A 151 -13.01 -23.19 -18.27
C ALA A 151 -13.28 -24.48 -17.48
N VAL A 152 -13.42 -24.42 -16.15
CA VAL A 152 -13.89 -25.57 -15.37
C VAL A 152 -15.38 -25.75 -15.65
N ASP A 153 -15.71 -26.73 -16.47
CA ASP A 153 -17.09 -27.03 -16.86
C ASP A 153 -17.77 -27.99 -15.87
N LYS A 154 -19.10 -28.04 -15.91
CA LYS A 154 -19.91 -28.91 -15.06
C LYS A 154 -19.46 -30.38 -15.17
N GLU A 155 -19.15 -30.83 -16.39
CA GLU A 155 -18.69 -32.18 -16.70
C GLU A 155 -17.35 -32.47 -16.03
N THR A 156 -16.47 -31.48 -15.92
CA THR A 156 -15.16 -31.63 -15.27
C THR A 156 -15.33 -31.83 -13.76
N VAL A 157 -16.25 -31.07 -13.14
CA VAL A 157 -16.57 -31.20 -11.71
C VAL A 157 -17.24 -32.54 -11.42
N ILE A 158 -18.21 -32.94 -12.26
CA ILE A 158 -18.89 -34.24 -12.12
C ILE A 158 -17.91 -35.39 -12.27
N ALA A 159 -17.03 -35.35 -13.28
CA ALA A 159 -16.00 -36.36 -13.47
C ALA A 159 -15.04 -36.45 -12.27
N TYR A 160 -14.64 -35.32 -11.70
CA TYR A 160 -13.82 -35.28 -10.50
C TYR A 160 -14.51 -35.90 -9.29
N ILE A 161 -15.77 -35.54 -9.01
CA ILE A 161 -16.56 -36.10 -7.89
C ILE A 161 -16.75 -37.61 -8.08
N LYS A 162 -17.08 -38.06 -9.29
CA LYS A 162 -17.25 -39.49 -9.59
C LYS A 162 -15.95 -40.28 -9.38
N ASN A 163 -14.83 -39.74 -9.85
CA ASN A 163 -13.51 -40.36 -9.63
C ASN A 163 -13.15 -40.39 -8.13
N LEU A 164 -13.52 -39.36 -7.37
CA LEU A 164 -13.34 -39.36 -5.91
C LEU A 164 -14.21 -40.42 -5.24
N GLU A 165 -15.47 -40.55 -5.64
CA GLU A 165 -16.38 -41.59 -5.11
C GLU A 165 -15.82 -43.00 -5.36
N ASP A 166 -15.25 -43.24 -6.54
CA ASP A 166 -14.62 -44.52 -6.86
C ASP A 166 -13.36 -44.77 -6.01
N VAL A 167 -12.52 -43.75 -5.79
CA VAL A 167 -11.28 -43.88 -4.97
C VAL A 167 -11.59 -44.03 -3.48
N VAL A 168 -12.62 -43.36 -2.97
CA VAL A 168 -13.01 -43.39 -1.55
C VAL A 168 -13.82 -44.64 -1.22
N ARG A 169 -14.42 -45.32 -2.21
CA ARG A 169 -15.21 -46.55 -2.02
C ARG A 169 -14.45 -47.68 -1.32
N ASP A 170 -13.16 -47.78 -1.57
CA ASP A 170 -12.30 -48.85 -1.02
C ASP A 170 -11.53 -48.42 0.24
N VAL A 171 -11.80 -47.21 0.76
CA VAL A 171 -11.21 -46.74 2.02
C VAL A 171 -12.08 -47.20 3.18
N LEU A 172 -11.59 -48.19 3.94
CA LEU A 172 -12.25 -48.66 5.17
C LEU A 172 -12.40 -47.51 6.19
N PRO A 173 -13.53 -47.42 6.92
CA PRO A 173 -13.78 -46.37 7.91
C PRO A 173 -12.70 -46.24 9.00
N GLU A 174 -11.93 -47.31 9.24
CA GLU A 174 -10.83 -47.38 10.20
C GLU A 174 -9.62 -46.50 9.81
N ASN A 175 -9.50 -46.11 8.55
CA ASN A 175 -8.42 -45.22 8.07
C ASN A 175 -8.83 -43.73 8.06
N MET A 176 -10.07 -43.40 8.47
CA MET A 176 -10.57 -42.04 8.63
C MET A 176 -10.63 -41.64 10.11
N GLU A 177 -9.55 -41.85 10.85
CA GLU A 177 -9.39 -41.24 12.18
C GLU A 177 -9.17 -39.73 12.02
N LEU A 178 -10.20 -38.96 12.41
CA LEU A 178 -10.12 -37.55 12.78
C LEU A 178 -9.96 -37.43 14.29
#